data_AF-A0A517VLR0-F1
#
_entry.id   AF-A0A517VLR0-F1
#
_cell.length_a   1.000
_cell.length_b   1.000
_cell.length_c   1.000
_cell.angle_alpha   90.00
_cell.angle_beta   90.00
_cell.angle_gamma   90.00
#
_symmetry.space_group_name_H-M   'P 1'
#
loop_
_entity.id
_entity.type
_entity.pdbx_description
1 polymer ?
#
loop_
_entity_poly.entity_id
_entity_poly.type
_entity_poly.pdbx_seq_one_letter_code
_entity_poly.pdbx_strand_id
1 'polypeptide(L)'
;MSSTPESAETSEPASKPKKKVSTQRRLISWVFIAILLAVVLLEWRAKSSQAKTFESLGASMDAAGNAGEFPFSQFEETIQGSPATELDESGAILRLYHYKWNGIFKTYHLRVLVNDEDLVVTYDTLPEGDTVNGMARISKKSMEELVQKNKQEVASQNQVAETAATEEPAKTKEPEKEADAPKDE
;
A
#
# COMPACT_ATOMS: atom_id res chain seq x y z
N MET A 1 -14.50 103.62 -17.82
CA MET A 1 -13.03 103.61 -17.68
C MET A 1 -12.75 103.07 -16.28
N SER A 2 -12.38 101.79 -16.14
CA SER A 2 -11.01 101.26 -16.26
C SER A 2 -10.23 101.51 -14.96
N SER A 3 -9.62 100.55 -14.27
CA SER A 3 -9.41 99.13 -14.51
C SER A 3 -9.06 98.47 -13.17
N THR A 4 -9.50 97.23 -13.01
CA THR A 4 -8.93 96.23 -12.09
C THR A 4 -7.49 95.88 -12.50
N PRO A 5 -6.56 95.65 -11.57
CA PRO A 5 -5.51 94.64 -11.70
C PRO A 5 -5.87 93.45 -10.80
N GLU A 6 -6.14 92.25 -11.32
CA GLU A 6 -5.21 91.24 -11.84
C GLU A 6 -4.46 90.50 -10.73
N SER A 7 -4.72 89.17 -10.66
CA SER A 7 -3.88 88.03 -10.26
C SER A 7 -2.98 88.15 -9.02
N ALA A 8 -2.75 87.13 -8.21
CA ALA A 8 -3.07 85.71 -8.11
C ALA A 8 -2.81 85.40 -6.62
N GLU A 9 -3.46 84.44 -5.98
CA GLU A 9 -2.87 83.11 -5.80
C GLU A 9 -4.00 82.25 -5.22
N THR A 10 -4.62 81.45 -6.08
CA THR A 10 -5.29 80.24 -5.59
C THR A 10 -4.18 79.31 -5.13
N SER A 11 -4.00 79.20 -3.82
CA SER A 11 -3.14 78.18 -3.21
C SER A 11 -3.75 76.81 -3.50
N GLU A 12 -3.41 76.26 -4.67
CA GLU A 12 -3.66 74.89 -5.03
C GLU A 12 -2.99 74.00 -3.96
N PRO A 13 -3.72 73.12 -3.25
CA PRO A 13 -3.06 72.23 -2.30
C PRO A 13 -2.19 71.28 -3.12
N ALA A 14 -0.87 71.45 -3.02
CA ALA A 14 0.13 70.58 -3.64
C ALA A 14 -0.26 69.12 -3.40
N SER A 15 -0.76 68.49 -4.46
CA SER A 15 -1.19 67.10 -4.43
C SER A 15 0.03 66.25 -4.09
N LYS A 16 0.02 65.67 -2.88
CA LYS A 16 1.08 64.78 -2.41
C LYS A 16 1.34 63.73 -3.49
N PRO A 17 2.59 63.51 -3.95
CA PRO A 17 2.85 62.52 -4.97
C PRO A 17 2.40 61.16 -4.45
N LYS A 18 1.28 60.66 -4.98
CA LYS A 18 0.81 59.29 -4.71
C LYS A 18 1.93 58.38 -5.16
N LYS A 19 2.67 57.83 -4.18
CA LYS A 19 3.77 56.89 -4.39
C LYS A 19 3.23 55.80 -5.33
N LYS A 20 3.62 55.86 -6.61
CA LYS A 20 3.23 54.90 -7.64
C LYS A 20 3.78 53.57 -7.15
N VAL A 21 2.95 52.76 -6.49
CA VAL A 21 3.33 51.39 -6.14
C VAL A 21 3.59 50.73 -7.48
N SER A 22 4.89 50.52 -7.76
CA SER A 22 5.39 50.16 -9.07
C SER A 22 4.58 48.99 -9.63
N THR A 23 4.02 49.16 -10.83
CA THR A 23 3.27 48.12 -11.56
C THR A 23 4.04 46.80 -11.60
N GLN A 24 5.38 46.88 -11.58
CA GLN A 24 6.29 45.76 -11.49
C GLN A 24 6.17 44.98 -10.16
N ARG A 25 6.02 45.68 -9.02
CA ARG A 25 5.76 45.03 -7.72
C ARG A 25 4.42 44.31 -7.71
N ARG A 26 3.41 44.86 -8.39
CA ARG A 26 2.11 44.19 -8.55
C ARG A 26 2.24 42.95 -9.43
N LEU A 27 2.94 43.03 -10.55
CA LEU A 27 3.16 41.88 -11.45
C LEU A 27 3.88 40.74 -10.73
N ILE A 28 4.96 41.04 -10.00
CA ILE A 28 5.69 40.04 -9.20
C ILE A 28 4.77 39.43 -8.15
N SER A 29 3.96 40.25 -7.47
CA SER A 29 2.98 39.77 -6.50
C SER A 29 1.96 38.82 -7.13
N TRP A 30 1.45 39.12 -8.33
CA TRP A 30 0.50 38.26 -9.03
C TRP A 30 1.12 36.95 -9.49
N VAL A 31 2.36 36.98 -9.98
CA VAL A 31 3.09 35.76 -10.34
C VAL A 31 3.32 34.89 -9.10
N PHE A 32 3.72 35.48 -7.98
CA PHE A 32 3.89 34.76 -6.71
C PHE A 32 2.59 34.13 -6.23
N ILE A 33 1.47 34.85 -6.30
CA ILE A 33 0.14 34.33 -5.98
C ILE A 33 -0.22 33.16 -6.91
N ALA A 34 0.03 33.28 -8.22
CA ALA A 34 -0.25 32.22 -9.19
C ALA A 34 0.56 30.94 -8.90
N ILE A 35 1.83 31.07 -8.51
CA ILE A 35 2.67 29.94 -8.10
C ILE A 35 2.10 29.27 -6.85
N LEU A 36 1.73 30.06 -5.83
CA LEU A 36 1.13 29.51 -4.60
C LEU A 36 -0.17 28.77 -4.89
N LEU A 37 -1.03 29.32 -5.77
CA LEU A 37 -2.25 28.64 -6.20
C LEU A 37 -1.95 27.32 -6.91
N ALA A 38 -0.94 27.28 -7.79
CA ALA A 38 -0.54 26.06 -8.47
C ALA A 38 -0.07 24.99 -7.46
N VAL A 39 0.71 25.37 -6.45
CA VAL A 39 1.16 24.46 -5.38
C VAL A 39 -0.03 23.89 -4.61
N VAL A 40 -0.98 24.75 -4.21
CA VAL A 40 -2.18 24.31 -3.48
C VAL A 40 -3.04 23.37 -4.34
N LEU A 41 -3.18 23.66 -5.64
CA LEU A 41 -3.93 22.80 -6.57
C LEU A 41 -3.27 21.43 -6.75
N LEU A 42 -1.95 21.36 -6.83
CA LEU A 42 -1.22 20.08 -6.96
C LEU A 42 -1.37 19.22 -5.70
N GLU A 43 -1.19 19.82 -4.53
CA GLU A 43 -1.37 19.12 -3.25
C GLU A 43 -2.82 18.65 -3.08
N TRP A 44 -3.79 19.50 -3.40
CA TRP A 44 -5.20 19.15 -3.32
C TRP A 44 -5.57 18.04 -4.30
N ARG A 45 -5.03 18.07 -5.52
CA ARG A 45 -5.23 17.00 -6.51
C ARG A 45 -4.71 15.67 -5.99
N ALA A 46 -3.47 15.60 -5.48
CA ALA A 46 -2.87 14.37 -4.95
C ALA A 46 -3.65 13.81 -3.75
N LYS A 47 -4.02 14.67 -2.80
CA LYS A 47 -4.80 14.28 -1.62
C LYS A 47 -6.19 13.79 -1.99
N SER A 48 -6.89 14.54 -2.84
CA SER A 48 -8.27 14.21 -3.21
C SER A 48 -8.37 12.98 -4.09
N SER A 49 -7.39 12.75 -4.99
CA SER A 49 -7.37 11.54 -5.81
C SER A 49 -7.16 10.29 -4.97
N GLN A 50 -6.20 10.30 -4.04
CA GLN A 50 -5.96 9.16 -3.16
C GLN A 50 -7.17 8.90 -2.25
N ALA A 51 -7.75 9.94 -1.64
CA ALA A 51 -8.91 9.80 -0.77
C ALA A 51 -10.11 9.19 -1.50
N LYS A 52 -10.41 9.66 -2.73
CA LYS A 52 -11.51 9.12 -3.53
C LYS A 52 -11.28 7.68 -3.95
N THR A 53 -10.06 7.33 -4.38
CA THR A 53 -9.75 5.95 -4.75
C THR A 53 -9.83 5.02 -3.54
N PHE A 54 -9.36 5.46 -2.37
CA PHE A 54 -9.48 4.69 -1.12
C PHE A 54 -10.94 4.51 -0.69
N GLU A 55 -11.75 5.57 -0.71
CA GLU A 55 -13.17 5.53 -0.35
C GLU A 55 -13.97 4.66 -1.32
N SER A 56 -13.70 4.78 -2.63
CA SER A 56 -14.33 3.93 -3.65
C SER A 56 -13.98 2.47 -3.47
N LEU A 57 -12.70 2.16 -3.20
CA LEU A 57 -12.26 0.79 -2.97
C LEU A 57 -12.89 0.20 -1.70
N GLY A 58 -12.93 0.98 -0.62
CA GLY A 58 -13.58 0.58 0.63
C GLY A 58 -15.07 0.32 0.45
N ALA A 59 -15.80 1.23 -0.21
CA ALA A 59 -17.21 1.04 -0.49
C ALA A 59 -17.47 -0.20 -1.37
N SER A 60 -16.62 -0.46 -2.37
CA SER A 60 -16.73 -1.65 -3.22
C SER A 60 -16.45 -2.95 -2.46
N MET A 61 -15.43 -2.98 -1.60
CA MET A 61 -15.13 -4.15 -0.77
C MET A 61 -16.22 -4.40 0.28
N ASP A 62 -16.76 -3.35 0.90
CA ASP A 62 -17.88 -3.45 1.84
C ASP A 62 -19.15 -3.97 1.14
N ALA A 63 -19.41 -3.51 -0.10
CA ALA A 63 -20.53 -3.98 -0.90
C ALA A 63 -20.38 -5.44 -1.35
N ALA A 64 -19.15 -5.94 -1.52
CA ALA A 64 -18.86 -7.34 -1.81
C ALA A 64 -19.13 -8.28 -0.61
N GLY A 65 -19.34 -7.72 0.59
CA GLY A 65 -19.77 -8.46 1.78
C GLY A 65 -18.70 -9.42 2.31
N ASN A 66 -19.13 -10.61 2.77
CA ASN A 66 -18.27 -11.59 3.46
C ASN A 66 -17.14 -12.18 2.61
N ALA A 67 -17.18 -12.04 1.28
CA ALA A 67 -16.07 -12.47 0.43
C ALA A 67 -14.87 -11.52 0.52
N GLY A 68 -15.10 -10.23 0.80
CA GLY A 68 -14.02 -9.23 0.91
C GLY A 68 -13.15 -9.12 -0.34
N GLU A 69 -13.61 -9.61 -1.49
CA GLU A 69 -12.84 -9.72 -2.72
C GLU A 69 -13.49 -8.86 -3.80
N PHE A 70 -12.69 -7.99 -4.43
CA PHE A 70 -13.14 -7.07 -5.46
C PHE A 70 -12.30 -7.20 -6.72
N PRO A 71 -12.88 -7.33 -7.94
CA PRO A 71 -12.10 -7.49 -9.16
C PRO A 71 -11.09 -6.35 -9.37
N PHE A 72 -9.82 -6.70 -9.54
CA PHE A 72 -8.73 -5.73 -9.70
C PHE A 72 -8.91 -4.85 -10.94
N SER A 73 -9.46 -5.40 -12.02
CA SER A 73 -9.79 -4.63 -13.23
C SER A 73 -10.79 -3.50 -12.96
N GLN A 74 -11.80 -3.75 -12.14
CA GLN A 74 -12.76 -2.70 -11.75
C GLN A 74 -12.10 -1.68 -10.82
N PHE A 75 -11.15 -2.11 -9.98
CA PHE A 75 -10.38 -1.18 -9.17
C PHE A 75 -9.53 -0.26 -10.03
N GLU A 76 -8.82 -0.77 -11.05
CA GLU A 76 -8.00 0.04 -11.94
C GLU A 76 -8.80 1.14 -12.64
N GLU A 77 -10.06 0.88 -13.01
CA GLU A 77 -10.97 1.88 -13.58
C GLU A 77 -11.35 2.99 -12.58
N THR A 78 -11.31 2.72 -11.28
CA THR A 78 -11.63 3.69 -10.21
C THR A 78 -10.42 4.52 -9.77
N ILE A 79 -9.20 4.18 -10.22
CA ILE A 79 -7.99 4.91 -9.88
C ILE A 79 -8.06 6.30 -10.48
N GLN A 80 -8.05 7.32 -9.62
CA GLN A 80 -8.07 8.71 -10.06
C GLN A 80 -6.66 9.32 -10.03
N GLY A 81 -6.41 10.20 -11.00
CA GLY A 81 -5.15 10.91 -11.11
C GLY A 81 -4.10 10.13 -11.90
N SER A 82 -2.84 10.33 -11.55
CA SER A 82 -1.70 9.70 -12.23
C SER A 82 -0.69 9.24 -11.18
N PRO A 83 -1.06 8.25 -10.35
CA PRO A 83 -0.12 7.71 -9.38
C PRO A 83 1.03 6.99 -10.09
N ALA A 84 2.22 7.05 -9.48
CA ALA A 84 3.28 6.10 -9.81
C ALA A 84 2.88 4.73 -9.27
N THR A 85 3.08 3.69 -10.07
CA THR A 85 2.71 2.31 -9.70
C THR A 85 3.97 1.47 -9.64
N GLU A 86 4.18 0.80 -8.51
CA GLU A 86 5.23 -0.19 -8.32
C GLU A 86 4.56 -1.55 -8.08
N LEU A 87 4.92 -2.54 -8.90
CA LEU A 87 4.44 -3.91 -8.78
C LEU A 87 5.54 -4.77 -8.17
N ASP A 88 5.21 -5.46 -7.10
CA ASP A 88 6.12 -6.41 -6.46
C ASP A 88 5.53 -7.83 -6.47
N GLU A 89 6.02 -8.63 -7.41
CA GLU A 89 5.65 -10.04 -7.65
C GLU A 89 6.37 -11.04 -6.75
N SER A 90 7.17 -10.58 -5.78
CA SER A 90 7.93 -11.47 -4.88
C SER A 90 7.06 -12.22 -3.87
N GLY A 91 5.76 -11.94 -3.78
CA GLY A 91 4.78 -12.72 -3.02
C GLY A 91 4.51 -14.09 -3.65
N ALA A 92 4.38 -15.13 -2.83
CA ALA A 92 4.16 -16.51 -3.27
C ALA A 92 2.79 -16.72 -3.93
N ILE A 93 1.78 -15.99 -3.45
CA ILE A 93 0.36 -16.15 -3.80
C ILE A 93 -0.32 -14.79 -4.06
N LEU A 94 0.23 -13.71 -3.47
CA LEU A 94 -0.35 -12.36 -3.56
C LEU A 94 0.63 -11.39 -4.22
N ARG A 95 0.17 -10.69 -5.26
CA ARG A 95 0.85 -9.57 -5.92
C ARG A 95 0.59 -8.28 -5.15
N LEU A 96 1.63 -7.50 -4.88
CA LEU A 96 1.50 -6.21 -4.20
C LEU A 96 1.59 -5.07 -5.22
N TYR A 97 0.53 -4.29 -5.35
CA TYR A 97 0.51 -3.05 -6.10
C TYR A 97 0.66 -1.87 -5.14
N HIS A 98 1.63 -1.00 -5.40
CA HIS A 98 1.87 0.21 -4.62
C HIS A 98 1.65 1.45 -5.48
N TYR A 99 0.58 2.18 -5.19
CA TYR A 99 0.24 3.45 -5.83
C TYR A 99 0.73 4.63 -4.99
N LYS A 100 1.41 5.57 -5.64
CA LYS A 100 1.99 6.76 -5.01
C LYS A 100 1.53 8.03 -5.71
N TRP A 101 0.81 8.90 -5.01
CA TRP A 101 0.49 10.25 -5.48
C TRP A 101 1.46 11.24 -4.85
N ASN A 102 2.30 11.84 -5.70
CA ASN A 102 3.27 12.84 -5.26
C ASN A 102 2.60 14.20 -5.12
N GLY A 103 2.35 14.63 -3.88
CA GLY A 103 2.05 16.02 -3.55
C GLY A 103 3.34 16.85 -3.47
N ILE A 104 3.18 18.15 -3.23
CA ILE A 104 4.32 19.06 -3.02
C ILE A 104 4.90 18.88 -1.62
N PHE A 105 4.04 18.58 -0.63
CA PHE A 105 4.46 18.45 0.78
C PHE A 105 4.50 17.01 1.26
N LYS A 106 3.69 16.14 0.67
CA LYS A 106 3.56 14.75 1.10
C LYS A 106 3.29 13.82 -0.08
N THR A 107 3.82 12.60 0.01
CA THR A 107 3.42 11.50 -0.85
C THR A 107 2.30 10.71 -0.19
N TYR A 108 1.23 10.47 -0.94
CA TYR A 108 0.10 9.68 -0.51
C TYR A 108 0.25 8.27 -1.08
N HIS A 109 0.09 7.27 -0.22
CA HIS A 109 0.32 5.87 -0.56
C HIS A 109 -0.99 5.09 -0.53
N LEU A 110 -1.11 4.12 -1.44
CA LEU A 110 -2.12 3.08 -1.40
C LEU A 110 -1.43 1.77 -1.78
N ARG A 111 -1.48 0.79 -0.88
CA ARG A 111 -0.94 -0.55 -1.10
C ARG A 111 -2.11 -1.50 -1.22
N VAL A 112 -2.10 -2.33 -2.26
CA VAL A 112 -3.19 -3.24 -2.60
C VAL A 112 -2.61 -4.64 -2.80
N LEU A 113 -3.14 -5.62 -2.07
CA LEU A 113 -2.82 -7.04 -2.29
C LEU A 113 -3.86 -7.66 -3.22
N VAL A 114 -3.37 -8.27 -4.28
CA VAL A 114 -4.16 -8.92 -5.32
C VAL A 114 -3.78 -10.40 -5.39
N ASN A 115 -4.76 -11.30 -5.43
CA ASN A 115 -4.50 -12.74 -5.56
C ASN A 115 -4.15 -13.15 -7.00
N ASP A 116 -3.99 -14.45 -7.21
CA ASP A 116 -3.75 -15.07 -8.51
C ASP A 116 -4.98 -15.01 -9.44
N GLU A 117 -6.18 -14.91 -8.88
CA GLU A 117 -7.45 -14.73 -9.61
C GLU A 117 -7.76 -13.26 -9.98
N ASP A 118 -6.81 -12.35 -9.84
CA ASP A 118 -6.97 -10.90 -10.08
C ASP A 118 -8.07 -10.25 -9.20
N LEU A 119 -8.21 -10.70 -7.95
CA LEU A 119 -9.09 -10.12 -6.94
C LEU A 119 -8.28 -9.37 -5.88
N VAL A 120 -8.71 -8.15 -5.57
CA VAL A 120 -8.23 -7.35 -4.45
C VAL A 120 -8.70 -7.99 -3.15
N VAL A 121 -7.75 -8.41 -2.32
CA VAL A 121 -8.00 -9.08 -1.04
C VAL A 121 -7.96 -8.08 0.12
N THR A 122 -7.02 -7.14 0.09
CA THR A 122 -6.89 -6.12 1.14
C THR A 122 -6.04 -4.95 0.69
N TYR A 123 -6.12 -3.83 1.43
CA TYR A 123 -5.45 -2.59 1.10
C TYR A 123 -5.16 -1.75 2.34
N ASP A 124 -4.14 -0.89 2.25
CA ASP A 124 -3.86 0.14 3.26
C ASP A 124 -3.21 1.39 2.67
N THR A 125 -2.98 2.40 3.53
CA THR A 125 -2.38 3.69 3.15
C THR A 125 -0.99 3.91 3.74
N LEU A 126 -0.36 2.83 4.23
CA LEU A 126 0.96 2.91 4.84
C LEU A 126 2.03 3.08 3.75
N PRO A 127 3.13 3.78 4.06
CA PRO A 127 4.21 3.99 3.10
C PRO A 127 4.95 2.68 2.79
N GLU A 128 5.22 1.85 3.81
CA GLU A 128 6.01 0.62 3.73
C GLU A 128 5.59 -0.37 4.82
N GLY A 129 6.03 -1.63 4.73
CA GLY A 129 5.78 -2.69 5.72
C GLY A 129 5.49 -4.06 5.11
N ASP A 130 5.80 -5.12 5.83
CA ASP A 130 5.67 -6.51 5.36
C ASP A 130 4.24 -7.05 5.39
N THR A 131 3.33 -6.33 6.04
CA THR A 131 1.90 -6.64 6.08
C THR A 131 1.12 -5.51 5.41
N VAL A 132 0.02 -5.89 4.75
CA VAL A 132 -0.98 -4.94 4.27
C VAL A 132 -2.25 -5.18 5.06
N ASN A 133 -2.67 -4.18 5.84
CA ASN A 133 -3.83 -4.26 6.74
C ASN A 133 -3.88 -5.56 7.59
N GLY A 134 -2.73 -5.97 8.14
CA GLY A 134 -2.60 -7.15 9.00
C GLY A 134 -2.45 -8.50 8.26
N MET A 135 -2.63 -8.54 6.94
CA MET A 135 -2.34 -9.73 6.14
C MET A 135 -0.85 -9.80 5.81
N ALA A 136 -0.20 -10.88 6.25
CA ALA A 136 1.22 -11.09 6.02
C ALA A 136 1.48 -11.48 4.57
N ARG A 137 2.46 -10.80 3.96
CA ARG A 137 2.91 -11.08 2.61
C ARG A 137 3.86 -12.29 2.66
N ILE A 138 3.33 -13.49 2.45
CA ILE A 138 4.18 -14.69 2.33
C ILE A 138 5.00 -14.53 1.04
N SER A 139 6.29 -14.25 1.16
CA SER A 139 7.19 -14.14 0.00
C SER A 139 7.50 -15.52 -0.58
N LYS A 140 7.74 -15.60 -1.90
CA LYS A 140 8.16 -16.84 -2.59
C LYS A 140 9.36 -17.49 -1.90
N LYS A 141 10.33 -16.68 -1.47
CA LYS A 141 11.51 -17.13 -0.73
C LYS A 141 11.16 -17.76 0.62
N SER A 142 10.26 -17.13 1.40
CA SER A 142 9.83 -17.66 2.69
C SER A 142 9.03 -18.97 2.54
N MET A 143 8.21 -19.08 1.48
CA MET A 143 7.49 -20.32 1.18
C MET A 143 8.44 -21.43 0.73
N GLU A 144 9.43 -21.13 -0.11
CA GLU A 144 10.47 -22.08 -0.52
C GLU A 144 11.32 -22.54 0.67
N GLU A 145 11.69 -21.64 1.58
CA GLU A 145 12.39 -21.97 2.83
C GLU A 145 11.54 -22.85 3.74
N LEU A 146 10.24 -22.58 3.87
CA LEU A 146 9.31 -23.42 4.64
C LEU A 146 9.14 -24.81 4.03
N VAL A 147 9.01 -24.89 2.70
CA VAL A 147 8.92 -26.18 1.98
C VAL A 147 10.23 -26.95 2.10
N GLN A 148 11.38 -26.29 1.97
CA GLN A 148 12.69 -26.93 2.16
C GLN A 148 12.88 -27.41 3.59
N LYS A 149 12.53 -26.59 4.59
CA LYS A 149 12.62 -26.96 6.00
C LYS A 149 11.73 -28.15 6.32
N ASN A 150 10.48 -28.16 5.82
CA ASN A 150 9.56 -29.28 6.01
C ASN A 150 10.08 -30.55 5.30
N LYS A 151 10.61 -30.43 4.07
CA LYS A 151 11.22 -31.54 3.34
C LYS A 151 12.46 -32.10 4.08
N GLN A 152 13.24 -31.25 4.73
CA GLN A 152 14.40 -31.65 5.52
C GLN A 152 14.01 -32.30 6.84
N GLU A 153 12.97 -31.82 7.53
CA GLU A 153 12.40 -32.46 8.73
C GLU A 153 11.82 -33.83 8.41
N VAL A 154 11.05 -33.97 7.31
CA VAL A 154 10.51 -35.26 6.86
C VAL A 154 11.63 -36.24 6.46
N ALA A 155 12.67 -35.76 5.77
CA ALA A 155 13.84 -36.59 5.44
C ALA A 155 14.61 -37.04 6.68
N SER A 156 14.72 -36.16 7.70
CA SER A 156 15.38 -36.49 8.97
C SER A 156 14.54 -37.48 9.78
N GLN A 157 13.21 -37.37 9.74
CA GLN A 157 12.31 -38.29 10.43
C GLN A 157 12.30 -39.68 9.78
N ASN A 158 12.41 -39.76 8.44
CA ASN A 158 12.58 -41.02 7.73
C ASN A 158 13.95 -41.68 7.99
N GLN A 159 15.03 -40.91 8.15
CA GLN A 159 16.34 -41.47 8.52
C GLN A 159 16.35 -42.06 9.94
N VAL A 160 15.63 -41.44 10.89
CA VAL A 160 15.50 -41.99 12.25
C VAL A 160 14.66 -43.28 12.25
N ALA A 161 13.63 -43.37 11.41
CA ALA A 161 12.82 -44.59 11.25
C ALA A 161 13.61 -45.74 10.57
N GLU A 162 14.48 -45.44 9.60
CA GLU A 162 15.31 -46.45 8.92
C GLU A 162 16.49 -46.94 9.77
N THR A 163 17.01 -46.08 10.66
CA THR A 163 18.06 -46.47 11.64
C THR A 163 17.50 -47.34 12.76
N ALA A 164 16.25 -47.11 13.19
CA ALA A 164 15.58 -47.93 14.22
C ALA A 164 15.15 -49.33 13.72
N ALA A 165 15.02 -49.53 12.40
CA ALA A 165 14.61 -50.82 11.82
C ALA A 165 15.78 -51.78 11.52
N THR A 166 17.04 -51.36 11.73
CA THR A 166 18.23 -52.18 11.40
C THR A 166 18.93 -52.80 12.63
N GLU A 167 18.47 -52.52 13.86
CA GLU A 167 18.91 -53.23 15.07
C GLU A 167 17.88 -54.29 15.51
N GLU A 168 17.73 -55.34 14.72
CA GLU A 168 17.32 -56.63 15.28
C GLU A 168 18.20 -57.74 14.68
N PRO A 169 18.99 -58.43 15.52
CA PRO A 169 19.32 -59.81 15.26
C PRO A 169 18.71 -60.68 16.36
N ALA A 170 17.60 -61.32 15.98
CA ALA A 170 17.34 -62.74 16.08
C ALA A 170 18.06 -63.51 17.21
N LYS A 171 17.24 -64.08 18.12
CA LYS A 171 17.47 -65.45 18.60
C LYS A 171 16.16 -66.25 18.65
N THR A 172 15.90 -66.92 17.54
CA THR A 172 14.91 -67.99 17.38
C THR A 172 15.29 -69.24 18.18
N LYS A 173 14.32 -69.86 18.87
CA LYS A 173 14.11 -71.32 18.92
C LYS A 173 12.67 -71.65 19.37
N GLU A 174 11.87 -72.03 18.38
CA GLU A 174 10.60 -72.79 18.39
C GLU A 174 10.76 -74.25 18.93
N PRO A 175 9.73 -75.15 18.96
CA PRO A 175 8.24 -75.02 18.96
C PRO A 175 7.47 -76.01 19.91
N GLU A 176 6.13 -75.88 19.94
CA GLU A 176 5.02 -76.85 20.21
C GLU A 176 5.21 -78.16 21.02
N LYS A 177 4.29 -78.42 21.98
CA LYS A 177 3.31 -79.52 21.84
C LYS A 177 2.13 -79.53 22.84
N GLU A 178 0.97 -79.76 22.26
CA GLU A 178 -0.33 -80.23 22.77
C GLU A 178 -0.25 -81.52 23.61
N ALA A 179 -1.05 -81.62 24.70
CA ALA A 179 -1.95 -82.74 25.02
C ALA A 179 -2.23 -82.92 26.53
N ASP A 180 -3.53 -83.04 26.80
CA ASP A 180 -4.19 -83.89 27.81
C ASP A 180 -4.11 -83.61 29.33
N ALA A 181 -5.30 -83.65 29.92
CA ALA A 181 -5.54 -83.77 31.34
C ALA A 181 -5.12 -85.18 31.83
N PRO A 182 -4.97 -85.38 33.14
CA PRO A 182 -6.07 -86.06 33.82
C PRO A 182 -6.40 -85.53 35.22
N LYS A 183 -7.58 -85.96 35.65
CA LYS A 183 -8.22 -85.84 36.97
C LYS A 183 -7.39 -86.44 38.12
N ASP A 184 -7.87 -86.08 39.31
CA ASP A 184 -7.88 -86.78 40.61
C ASP A 184 -7.29 -85.84 41.68
N GLU A 185 -7.91 -85.54 42.81
CA GLU A 185 -9.05 -86.11 43.55
C GLU A 185 -9.60 -85.02 44.49
#